data_AF-A0A8C4R321-F1
#
_entry.id   AF-A0A8C4R321-F1
#
_cell.length_a   1.000
_cell.length_b   1.000
_cell.length_c   1.000
_cell.angle_alpha   90.00
_cell.angle_beta   90.00
_cell.angle_gamma   90.00
#
_symmetry.space_group_name_H-M   'P 1'
#
loop_
_entity.id
_entity.type
_entity.pdbx_description
1 polymer ?
#
loop_
_entity_poly.entity_id
_entity_poly.type
_entity_poly.pdbx_seq_one_letter_code
_entity_poly.pdbx_strand_id
1 'polypeptide(L)'
;MLLIMVFSPWMTTLDLTGQECLAIYHEDETLLAVLIIQLCPTPPHQEGSLVNAPMTCIHIKSIWCCCLCRSSVDLQNMAQRWTCSRSWGLLLVVVVVMLVAYLDKTAALYTSSDDVVELTPSNFNREVLQSDSVWLVEFFAPWCGHCKSLAPEWKKAATALKGVVKVGAVDADAHNSLGSNYGVGGFPTIKIFGANKNKPEDYNGARNAQGIVESAIAAARSLVNERLGDRGSRGGSGSEGGSHSGHKGAVVELTDDNFDKTVFDDQTTWLVEFFAPWCGHCKRLEPEWAAAAAVVKEQTQGKVKLASVDATVHRMLASRYEIRGFPTIKIFQKGEREPTDYEGGRTKDDIVSSAMDFHSANVLPPEVLEVLDHSTLTKCSDEHQLCIISVLPHILDTGASGRSKYLDTLRSMADKYKKKQWGWVWTEAGAQPTLEDAVGIGGFGYPAMAAMNARKMKYAILRGAFNDHGINDFLWEVSLGRGSTAPVKGAAVPSVNTVEPWDGKDGQLPVEEEYDLSDVELDDLDKDEL
;
A
#
# COMPACT_ATOMS: atom_id res chain seq x y z
N MET A 1 43.99 17.83 6.44
CA MET A 1 45.33 17.22 6.22
C MET A 1 45.34 16.69 4.79
N LEU A 2 46.17 17.08 3.84
CA LEU A 2 47.26 18.06 3.73
C LEU A 2 47.65 18.06 2.22
N LEU A 3 47.69 19.21 1.54
CA LEU A 3 48.38 19.45 0.25
C LEU A 3 48.14 20.93 -0.10
N ILE A 4 49.02 21.86 0.27
CA ILE A 4 50.27 22.22 -0.41
C ILE A 4 50.05 22.49 -1.91
N MET A 5 49.80 23.77 -2.26
CA MET A 5 50.35 24.41 -3.46
C MET A 5 50.70 25.86 -3.07
N VAL A 6 51.98 26.08 -2.74
CA VAL A 6 53.00 26.73 -3.60
C VAL A 6 52.84 28.26 -3.61
N PHE A 7 53.75 28.88 -2.87
CA PHE A 7 54.02 30.31 -2.78
C PHE A 7 54.37 30.92 -4.14
N SER A 8 53.81 32.09 -4.42
CA SER A 8 54.40 33.10 -5.31
C SER A 8 54.97 34.23 -4.44
N PRO A 9 56.10 34.88 -4.80
CA PRO A 9 57.04 35.46 -3.83
C PRO A 9 56.69 36.86 -3.26
N TRP A 10 55.42 37.28 -3.28
CA TRP A 10 55.04 38.67 -2.98
C TRP A 10 54.07 38.85 -1.79
N MET A 11 54.20 38.01 -0.74
CA MET A 11 53.49 38.23 0.53
C MET A 11 54.47 38.66 1.61
N THR A 12 54.47 39.95 1.94
CA THR A 12 55.11 40.48 3.15
C THR A 12 54.06 40.77 4.21
N THR A 13 54.18 40.11 5.37
CA THR A 13 53.41 40.42 6.59
C THR A 13 53.96 41.70 7.22
N LEU A 14 53.12 42.71 7.42
CA LEU A 14 53.46 43.94 8.15
C LEU A 14 52.82 43.87 9.54
N ASP A 15 53.66 43.77 10.57
CA ASP A 15 53.24 43.74 11.97
C ASP A 15 53.20 45.16 12.54
N LEU A 16 51.99 45.66 12.75
CA LEU A 16 51.74 46.85 13.55
C LEU A 16 50.62 46.52 14.54
N THR A 17 51.03 46.28 15.79
CA THR A 17 50.18 46.19 16.99
C THR A 17 49.11 45.09 16.95
N GLY A 18 49.52 43.83 17.09
CA GLY A 18 48.68 42.78 17.70
C GLY A 18 47.40 42.39 16.95
N GLN A 19 47.33 42.65 15.64
CA GLN A 19 46.28 42.17 14.74
C GLN A 19 46.94 41.64 13.46
N GLU A 20 46.63 40.40 13.08
CA GLU A 20 47.04 39.87 11.77
C GLU A 20 46.17 40.51 10.68
N CYS A 21 46.79 41.36 9.87
CA CYS A 21 46.14 41.98 8.71
C CYS A 21 46.59 41.28 7.43
N LEU A 22 45.63 40.83 6.61
CA LEU A 22 45.92 40.30 5.29
C LEU A 22 45.78 41.44 4.26
N ALA A 23 46.89 41.81 3.62
CA ALA A 23 46.92 42.79 2.54
C ALA A 23 47.01 42.07 1.20
N ILE A 24 46.08 42.38 0.28
CA ILE A 24 46.04 41.81 -1.06
C ILE A 24 46.45 42.90 -2.07
N TYR A 25 47.50 42.61 -2.83
CA TYR A 25 48.06 43.50 -3.85
C TYR A 25 47.78 42.97 -5.27
N HIS A 26 47.62 43.87 -6.23
CA HIS A 26 47.67 43.56 -7.66
C HIS A 26 49.12 43.64 -8.18
N GLU A 27 49.41 43.06 -9.36
CA GLU A 27 50.76 42.98 -9.96
C GLU A 27 51.48 44.33 -10.16
N ASP A 28 50.78 45.47 -10.05
CA ASP A 28 51.34 46.83 -10.16
C ASP A 28 51.51 47.54 -8.80
N GLU A 29 51.70 46.79 -7.71
CA GLU A 29 51.88 47.27 -6.31
C GLU A 29 50.75 48.15 -5.74
N THR A 30 49.56 48.14 -6.35
CA THR A 30 48.39 48.89 -5.86
C THR A 30 47.62 48.08 -4.80
N LEU A 31 47.43 48.68 -3.61
CA LEU A 31 46.72 48.07 -2.48
C LEU A 31 45.21 48.06 -2.76
N LEU A 32 44.61 46.88 -2.88
CA LEU A 32 43.18 46.74 -3.22
C LEU A 32 42.27 46.67 -1.98
N ALA A 33 42.70 45.99 -0.92
CA ALA A 33 41.94 45.88 0.32
C ALA A 33 42.84 45.43 1.49
N VAL A 34 42.45 45.82 2.71
CA VAL A 34 43.05 45.34 3.96
C VAL A 34 41.95 44.71 4.81
N LEU A 35 42.13 43.45 5.19
CA LEU A 35 41.21 42.72 6.05
C LEU A 35 41.81 42.59 7.46
N ILE A 36 41.11 43.11 8.47
CA ILE A 36 41.50 43.03 9.88
C ILE A 36 40.67 41.94 10.55
N ILE A 37 41.32 40.88 11.04
CA ILE A 37 40.66 39.78 11.79
C ILE A 37 41.09 39.88 13.25
N GLN A 38 40.12 40.03 14.15
CA GLN A 38 40.38 40.02 15.59
C GLN A 38 39.86 38.72 16.21
N LEU A 39 40.78 37.91 16.74
CA LEU A 39 40.47 36.67 17.44
C LEU A 39 40.19 36.97 18.93
N CYS A 40 39.04 36.53 19.44
CA CYS A 40 38.75 36.59 20.88
C CYS A 40 39.47 35.45 21.63
N PRO A 41 40.04 35.70 22.83
CA PRO A 41 40.65 34.66 23.64
C PRO A 41 39.59 33.77 24.33
N THR A 42 39.78 32.45 24.27
CA THR A 42 38.99 31.45 25.02
C THR A 42 39.54 31.23 26.44
N PRO A 43 38.70 31.08 27.48
CA PRO A 43 39.15 30.79 28.85
C PRO A 43 39.42 29.29 29.09
N PRO A 44 40.21 28.92 30.12
CA PRO A 44 40.71 27.55 30.32
C PRO A 44 39.69 26.60 30.97
N HIS A 45 39.78 25.33 30.57
CA HIS A 45 38.94 24.19 31.00
C HIS A 45 39.22 23.76 32.46
N GLN A 46 38.17 23.36 33.19
CA GLN A 46 38.24 22.36 34.28
C GLN A 46 37.23 21.23 34.02
N GLU A 47 37.57 20.04 34.49
CA GLU A 47 36.95 18.74 34.19
C GLU A 47 35.54 18.58 34.79
N GLY A 48 34.63 17.96 34.03
CA GLY A 48 33.41 17.36 34.56
C GLY A 48 32.14 17.59 33.72
N SER A 49 31.66 16.51 33.10
CA SER A 49 30.31 16.31 32.55
C SER A 49 29.96 16.87 31.16
N LEU A 50 29.18 16.05 30.46
CA LEU A 50 28.60 16.17 29.13
C LEU A 50 27.99 17.55 28.82
N VAL A 51 28.16 18.02 27.57
CA VAL A 51 27.13 18.49 26.60
C VAL A 51 27.79 19.44 25.55
N ASN A 52 27.54 19.15 24.28
CA ASN A 52 27.55 19.97 23.03
C ASN A 52 28.52 21.16 22.83
N ALA A 53 29.19 21.13 21.67
CA ALA A 53 30.00 22.19 21.08
C ALA A 53 29.25 23.52 20.87
N PRO A 54 29.91 24.69 21.05
CA PRO A 54 29.37 25.97 20.59
C PRO A 54 29.99 26.43 19.26
N MET A 55 29.11 26.95 18.42
CA MET A 55 29.35 27.62 17.14
C MET A 55 30.33 28.80 17.27
N THR A 56 31.26 28.91 16.33
CA THR A 56 32.02 30.14 16.07
C THR A 56 31.13 31.17 15.36
N CYS A 57 30.81 32.29 16.02
CA CYS A 57 30.17 33.45 15.39
C CYS A 57 31.23 34.35 14.75
N ILE A 58 31.12 34.60 13.44
CA ILE A 58 31.87 35.65 12.72
C ILE A 58 30.96 36.86 12.57
N HIS A 59 31.37 38.02 13.10
CA HIS A 59 30.69 39.30 12.87
C HIS A 59 31.60 40.23 12.07
N ILE A 60 31.24 40.53 10.82
CA ILE A 60 31.87 41.56 9.99
C ILE A 60 31.19 42.89 10.31
N LYS A 61 31.90 43.87 10.89
CA LYS A 61 31.29 45.14 11.31
C LYS A 61 31.41 46.30 10.33
N SER A 62 32.39 46.36 9.42
CA SER A 62 32.46 47.42 8.38
C SER A 62 33.53 47.14 7.32
N ILE A 63 33.29 47.58 6.08
CA ILE A 63 34.31 47.71 5.02
C ILE A 63 34.59 49.21 4.85
N TRP A 64 35.83 49.66 5.04
CA TRP A 64 36.24 51.04 4.74
C TRP A 64 37.12 51.06 3.49
N CYS A 65 36.73 51.89 2.52
CA CYS A 65 37.53 52.16 1.33
C CYS A 65 38.51 53.30 1.67
N CYS A 66 39.74 52.95 2.03
CA CYS A 66 40.79 53.95 2.27
C CYS A 66 41.40 54.41 0.93
N CYS A 67 40.93 55.54 0.41
CA CYS A 67 41.74 56.37 -0.49
C CYS A 67 42.82 57.07 0.35
N LEU A 68 44.04 56.53 0.38
CA LEU A 68 45.20 57.24 0.90
C LEU A 68 45.87 58.03 -0.22
N CYS A 69 45.58 59.34 -0.24
CA CYS A 69 46.35 60.33 -0.97
C CYS A 69 47.65 60.62 -0.20
N ARG A 70 48.78 60.60 -0.92
CA ARG A 70 50.11 60.86 -0.38
C ARG A 70 50.28 62.35 -0.05
N SER A 71 51.14 62.57 0.95
CA SER A 71 51.41 63.77 1.71
C SER A 71 51.62 65.08 0.94
N SER A 72 51.08 66.14 1.57
CA SER A 72 51.65 67.49 1.75
C SER A 72 51.81 68.43 0.54
N VAL A 73 51.31 69.65 0.77
CA VAL A 73 51.70 70.98 0.26
C VAL A 73 50.62 71.70 -0.57
N ASP A 74 50.29 72.89 -0.05
CA ASP A 74 49.62 74.07 -0.61
C ASP A 74 48.13 74.06 -0.98
N LEU A 75 47.34 74.62 -0.04
CA LEU A 75 46.18 75.45 -0.35
C LEU A 75 46.66 76.81 -0.88
N GLN A 76 46.53 77.06 -2.19
CA GLN A 76 45.90 78.25 -2.77
C GLN A 76 46.12 78.28 -4.29
N ASN A 77 45.02 78.50 -5.01
CA ASN A 77 44.92 78.73 -6.46
C ASN A 77 45.21 77.52 -7.36
N MET A 78 44.13 76.91 -7.86
CA MET A 78 43.87 76.83 -9.30
C MET A 78 42.50 76.18 -9.53
N ALA A 79 41.47 77.02 -9.59
CA ALA A 79 40.31 76.72 -10.41
C ALA A 79 40.75 76.69 -11.87
N GLN A 80 40.18 75.75 -12.62
CA GLN A 80 40.20 75.59 -14.07
C GLN A 80 41.28 74.67 -14.69
N ARG A 81 40.73 73.71 -15.47
CA ARG A 81 41.33 72.91 -16.56
C ARG A 81 42.04 71.61 -16.19
N TRP A 82 41.25 70.54 -16.08
CA TRP A 82 41.60 69.26 -16.69
C TRP A 82 40.41 68.73 -17.49
N THR A 83 40.49 68.94 -18.81
CA THR A 83 39.65 68.30 -19.81
C THR A 83 39.87 66.80 -19.75
N CYS A 84 38.86 66.07 -19.28
CA CYS A 84 38.78 64.62 -19.40
C CYS A 84 38.79 64.25 -20.90
N SER A 85 39.89 63.64 -21.37
CA SER A 85 39.97 63.11 -22.73
C SER A 85 38.95 61.97 -22.87
N ARG A 86 37.89 62.22 -23.64
CA ARG A 86 36.76 61.30 -23.89
C ARG A 86 37.19 59.92 -24.44
N SER A 87 38.45 59.71 -24.83
CA SER A 87 38.93 58.42 -25.32
C SER A 87 39.30 57.42 -24.22
N TRP A 88 39.80 57.86 -23.06
CA TRP A 88 40.23 56.93 -22.01
C TRP A 88 39.06 56.43 -21.15
N GLY A 89 38.03 57.26 -20.96
CA GLY A 89 36.80 56.86 -20.28
C GLY A 89 36.00 55.82 -21.06
N LEU A 90 35.99 55.90 -22.40
CA LEU A 90 35.31 54.93 -23.24
C LEU A 90 36.01 53.57 -23.25
N LEU A 91 37.34 53.54 -23.23
CA LEU A 91 38.11 52.29 -23.23
C LEU A 91 38.01 51.57 -21.87
N LEU A 92 38.01 52.32 -20.76
CA LEU A 92 37.81 51.77 -19.42
C LEU A 92 36.37 51.29 -19.21
N VAL A 93 35.37 52.00 -19.74
CA VAL A 93 33.97 51.53 -19.75
C VAL A 93 33.80 50.29 -20.62
N VAL A 94 34.43 50.20 -21.79
CA VAL A 94 34.36 49.01 -22.64
C VAL A 94 35.07 47.82 -22.00
N VAL A 95 36.21 48.02 -21.33
CA VAL A 95 36.92 46.95 -20.61
C VAL A 95 36.13 46.51 -19.38
N VAL A 96 35.52 47.42 -18.62
CA VAL A 96 34.62 47.08 -17.50
C VAL A 96 33.34 46.42 -17.99
N VAL A 97 32.74 46.87 -19.10
CA VAL A 97 31.56 46.23 -19.69
C VAL A 97 31.91 44.86 -20.29
N MET A 98 33.09 44.68 -20.87
CA MET A 98 33.60 43.38 -21.33
C MET A 98 33.90 42.44 -20.15
N LEU A 99 34.48 42.95 -19.05
CA LEU A 99 34.71 42.19 -17.81
C LEU A 99 33.39 41.82 -17.11
N VAL A 100 32.43 42.73 -17.05
CA VAL A 100 31.08 42.49 -16.50
C VAL A 100 30.28 41.55 -17.41
N ALA A 101 30.42 41.65 -18.73
CA ALA A 101 29.82 40.70 -19.68
C ALA A 101 30.52 39.33 -19.68
N TYR A 102 31.77 39.25 -19.23
CA TYR A 102 32.47 37.97 -19.00
C TYR A 102 32.10 37.32 -17.66
N LEU A 103 31.66 38.10 -16.68
CA LEU A 103 31.21 37.60 -15.37
C LEU A 103 29.76 37.05 -15.40
N ASP A 104 29.03 37.22 -16.50
CA ASP A 104 27.60 36.87 -16.59
C ASP A 104 27.33 35.47 -17.21
N LYS A 105 28.20 34.48 -16.93
CA LYS A 105 28.07 33.11 -17.47
C LYS A 105 28.11 31.97 -16.46
N THR A 106 27.88 32.21 -15.16
CA THR A 106 27.66 31.11 -14.21
C THR A 106 26.55 31.44 -13.22
N ALA A 107 25.31 31.44 -13.68
CA ALA A 107 24.17 31.31 -12.78
C ALA A 107 24.14 29.86 -12.26
N ALA A 108 24.82 29.61 -11.15
CA ALA A 108 24.71 28.34 -10.44
C ALA A 108 23.25 28.15 -9.99
N LEU A 109 22.66 27.00 -10.29
CA LEU A 109 21.26 26.71 -9.93
C LEU A 109 21.07 26.61 -8.40
N TYR A 110 22.14 26.26 -7.71
CA TYR A 110 22.22 26.10 -6.25
C TYR A 110 23.34 26.98 -5.72
N THR A 111 23.13 27.60 -4.57
CA THR A 111 24.13 28.45 -3.90
C THR A 111 24.37 27.95 -2.48
N SER A 112 25.45 28.43 -1.85
CA SER A 112 25.80 28.07 -0.47
C SER A 112 24.78 28.49 0.59
N SER A 113 23.79 29.31 0.24
CA SER A 113 22.68 29.68 1.12
C SER A 113 21.51 28.69 1.08
N ASP A 114 21.48 27.80 0.10
CA ASP A 114 20.46 26.76 -0.01
C ASP A 114 20.81 25.55 0.88
N ASP A 115 19.81 24.78 1.30
CA ASP A 115 20.03 23.51 2.02
C ASP A 115 20.49 22.35 1.09
N VAL A 116 20.79 22.65 -0.17
CA VAL A 116 21.27 21.69 -1.19
C VAL A 116 22.80 21.68 -1.18
N VAL A 117 23.40 20.52 -0.95
CA VAL A 117 24.86 20.38 -0.96
C VAL A 117 25.38 20.26 -2.40
N GLU A 118 26.28 21.16 -2.78
CA GLU A 118 26.97 21.04 -4.07
C GLU A 118 28.01 19.91 -4.04
N LEU A 119 27.83 18.95 -4.94
CA LEU A 119 28.64 17.75 -5.04
C LEU A 119 29.51 17.79 -6.30
N THR A 120 30.80 17.59 -6.10
CA THR A 120 31.84 17.58 -7.13
C THR A 120 32.63 16.27 -7.05
N PRO A 121 33.41 15.90 -8.09
CA PRO A 121 34.25 14.70 -8.04
C PRO A 121 35.20 14.65 -6.83
N SER A 122 35.59 15.82 -6.29
CA SER A 122 36.50 15.92 -5.15
C SER A 122 35.87 15.59 -3.79
N ASN A 123 34.55 15.79 -3.63
CA ASN A 123 33.85 15.60 -2.36
C ASN A 123 32.82 14.45 -2.41
N PHE A 124 32.37 14.02 -3.58
CA PHE A 124 31.28 13.05 -3.74
C PHE A 124 31.50 11.75 -2.94
N ASN A 125 32.71 11.20 -3.01
CA ASN A 125 33.03 9.96 -2.29
C ASN A 125 32.91 10.14 -0.76
N ARG A 126 33.49 11.23 -0.23
CA ARG A 126 33.45 11.53 1.21
C ARG A 126 32.03 11.86 1.68
N GLU A 127 31.34 12.73 0.95
CA GLU A 127 30.03 13.22 1.37
C GLU A 127 28.95 12.17 1.20
N VAL A 128 28.93 11.45 0.06
CA VAL A 128 27.84 10.52 -0.31
C VAL A 128 28.18 9.07 0.01
N LEU A 129 29.29 8.56 -0.51
CA LEU A 129 29.59 7.11 -0.46
C LEU A 129 30.08 6.65 0.92
N GLN A 130 30.83 7.50 1.64
CA GLN A 130 31.32 7.21 2.99
C GLN A 130 30.34 7.65 4.09
N SER A 131 29.17 8.19 3.72
CA SER A 131 28.19 8.69 4.68
C SER A 131 27.18 7.63 5.08
N ASP A 132 26.93 7.54 6.39
CA ASP A 132 25.89 6.69 6.98
C ASP A 132 24.47 7.21 6.77
N SER A 133 24.29 8.44 6.29
CA SER A 133 22.98 9.02 5.96
C SER A 133 22.48 8.60 4.57
N VAL A 134 21.17 8.60 4.37
CA VAL A 134 20.58 8.54 3.02
C VAL A 134 20.89 9.84 2.27
N TRP A 135 21.19 9.72 0.98
CA TRP A 135 21.46 10.85 0.09
C TRP A 135 20.52 10.85 -1.11
N LEU A 136 19.93 11.99 -1.41
CA LEU A 136 19.27 12.26 -2.68
C LEU A 136 20.17 13.15 -3.51
N VAL A 137 20.51 12.72 -4.72
CA VAL A 137 21.43 13.43 -5.60
C VAL A 137 20.76 13.72 -6.93
N GLU A 138 20.63 15.00 -7.27
CA GLU A 138 20.25 15.44 -8.60
C GLU A 138 21.49 15.59 -9.49
N PHE A 139 21.47 14.98 -10.66
CA PHE A 139 22.42 15.21 -11.75
C PHE A 139 21.77 16.14 -12.77
N PHE A 140 22.32 17.34 -12.92
CA PHE A 140 21.73 18.43 -13.70
C PHE A 140 22.73 19.08 -14.66
N ALA A 141 22.22 19.97 -15.51
CA ALA A 141 23.02 20.88 -16.34
C ALA A 141 22.48 22.32 -16.22
N PRO A 142 23.32 23.36 -16.04
CA PRO A 142 22.89 24.75 -15.81
C PRO A 142 22.02 25.34 -16.94
N TRP A 143 22.22 24.87 -18.17
CA TRP A 143 21.45 25.31 -19.34
C TRP A 143 20.10 24.60 -19.51
N CYS A 144 19.85 23.50 -18.80
CA CYS A 144 18.65 22.68 -19.01
C CYS A 144 17.39 23.31 -18.39
N GLY A 145 16.35 23.52 -19.22
CA GLY A 145 15.08 24.10 -18.80
C GLY A 145 14.32 23.27 -17.76
N HIS A 146 14.36 21.94 -17.87
CA HIS A 146 13.74 21.05 -16.89
C HIS A 146 14.46 21.07 -15.54
N CYS A 147 15.79 21.28 -15.52
CA CYS A 147 16.56 21.45 -14.28
C CYS A 147 16.21 22.78 -13.61
N LYS A 148 16.12 23.86 -14.41
CA LYS A 148 15.66 25.18 -13.92
C LYS A 148 14.27 25.12 -13.29
N SER A 149 13.35 24.34 -13.87
CA SER A 149 12.00 24.15 -13.33
C SER A 149 11.97 23.30 -12.06
N LEU A 150 12.91 22.36 -11.90
CA LEU A 150 13.00 21.50 -10.73
C LEU A 150 13.68 22.19 -9.55
N ALA A 151 14.66 23.05 -9.80
CA ALA A 151 15.43 23.76 -8.77
C ALA A 151 14.60 24.36 -7.62
N PRO A 152 13.48 25.08 -7.82
CA PRO A 152 12.68 25.60 -6.70
C PRO A 152 12.06 24.49 -5.83
N GLU A 153 11.61 23.39 -6.44
CA GLU A 153 11.04 22.25 -5.73
C GLU A 153 12.13 21.42 -5.04
N TRP A 154 13.31 21.31 -5.65
CA TRP A 154 14.48 20.65 -5.07
C TRP A 154 14.98 21.37 -3.82
N LYS A 155 15.04 22.71 -3.85
CA LYS A 155 15.37 23.54 -2.68
C LYS A 155 14.37 23.37 -1.54
N LYS A 156 13.06 23.39 -1.85
CA LYS A 156 12.01 23.14 -0.85
C LYS A 156 12.14 21.76 -0.21
N ALA A 157 12.40 20.72 -1.02
CA ALA A 157 12.60 19.36 -0.52
C ALA A 157 13.84 19.27 0.37
N ALA A 158 14.95 19.91 -0.02
CA ALA A 158 16.17 19.97 0.79
C ALA A 158 15.93 20.63 2.16
N THR A 159 15.21 21.75 2.20
CA THR A 159 14.84 22.42 3.45
C THR A 159 13.93 21.54 4.31
N ALA A 160 12.95 20.87 3.72
CA ALA A 160 12.03 20.00 4.45
C ALA A 160 12.71 18.73 5.02
N LEU A 161 13.71 18.20 4.30
CA LEU A 161 14.46 16.99 4.70
C LEU A 161 15.66 17.28 5.60
N LYS A 162 15.91 18.55 5.93
CA LYS A 162 17.07 18.97 6.72
C LYS A 162 17.14 18.20 8.04
N GLY A 163 18.27 17.52 8.24
CA GLY A 163 18.52 16.69 9.41
C GLY A 163 17.98 15.25 9.34
N VAL A 164 17.18 14.91 8.33
CA VAL A 164 16.62 13.56 8.12
C VAL A 164 17.30 12.87 6.94
N VAL A 165 17.35 13.53 5.78
CA VAL A 165 17.99 13.01 4.56
C VAL A 165 18.83 14.12 3.95
N LYS A 166 20.04 13.78 3.47
CA LYS A 166 20.92 14.76 2.83
C LYS A 166 20.54 14.91 1.36
N VAL A 167 20.45 16.14 0.89
CA VAL A 167 20.09 16.45 -0.50
C VAL A 167 21.26 17.17 -1.15
N GLY A 168 21.67 16.69 -2.31
CA GLY A 168 22.79 17.25 -3.07
C GLY A 168 22.49 17.38 -4.55
N ALA A 169 23.32 18.18 -5.21
CA ALA A 169 23.24 18.41 -6.65
C ALA A 169 24.63 18.34 -7.28
N VAL A 170 24.72 17.67 -8.43
CA VAL A 170 25.93 17.48 -9.24
C VAL A 170 25.69 18.12 -10.59
N ASP A 171 26.53 19.09 -10.96
CA ASP A 171 26.62 19.55 -12.35
C ASP A 171 27.30 18.46 -13.19
N ALA A 172 26.49 17.64 -13.84
CA ALA A 172 26.96 16.52 -14.65
C ALA A 172 27.36 16.97 -16.07
N ASP A 173 27.08 18.21 -16.45
CA ASP A 173 27.59 18.82 -17.68
C ASP A 173 29.07 19.21 -17.49
N ALA A 174 29.38 19.86 -16.35
CA ALA A 174 30.75 20.17 -15.94
C ALA A 174 31.54 18.92 -15.51
N HIS A 175 30.86 17.90 -14.96
CA HIS A 175 31.48 16.68 -14.44
C HIS A 175 30.93 15.41 -15.09
N ASN A 176 31.04 15.33 -16.42
CA ASN A 176 30.48 14.24 -17.23
C ASN A 176 30.91 12.83 -16.77
N SER A 177 32.16 12.65 -16.35
CA SER A 177 32.66 11.36 -15.86
C SER A 177 31.91 10.87 -14.62
N LEU A 178 31.55 11.77 -13.70
CA LEU A 178 30.80 11.44 -12.50
C LEU A 178 29.36 11.05 -12.83
N GLY A 179 28.70 11.79 -13.73
CA GLY A 179 27.36 11.42 -14.22
C GLY A 179 27.33 10.08 -14.97
N SER A 180 28.34 9.85 -15.82
CA SER A 180 28.48 8.61 -16.60
C SER A 180 28.67 7.37 -15.73
N ASN A 181 29.43 7.47 -14.62
CA ASN A 181 29.61 6.37 -13.66
C ASN A 181 28.29 5.88 -13.06
N TYR A 182 27.27 6.73 -13.01
CA TYR A 182 25.95 6.38 -12.51
C TYR A 182 24.92 6.21 -13.65
N GLY A 183 25.34 6.14 -14.91
CA GLY A 183 24.43 5.91 -16.05
C GLY A 183 23.50 7.08 -16.35
N VAL A 184 23.91 8.32 -16.07
CA VAL A 184 23.11 9.52 -16.36
C VAL A 184 23.11 9.78 -17.87
N GLY A 185 22.02 9.42 -18.54
CA GLY A 185 21.83 9.65 -19.98
C GLY A 185 21.07 10.93 -20.35
N GLY A 186 20.56 11.67 -19.37
CA GLY A 186 19.81 12.91 -19.58
C GLY A 186 19.56 13.69 -18.29
N PHE A 187 19.11 14.95 -18.44
CA PHE A 187 18.94 15.87 -17.31
C PHE A 187 17.49 16.38 -17.16
N PRO A 188 16.98 16.57 -15.93
CA PRO A 188 17.59 16.14 -14.67
C PRO A 188 17.36 14.64 -14.43
N THR A 189 18.35 13.98 -13.82
CA THR A 189 18.25 12.61 -13.30
C THR A 189 18.47 12.64 -11.81
N ILE A 190 17.58 12.03 -11.02
CA ILE A 190 17.69 12.00 -9.56
C ILE A 190 17.98 10.57 -9.12
N LYS A 191 18.93 10.39 -8.22
CA LYS A 191 19.28 9.09 -7.64
C LYS A 191 19.23 9.10 -6.12
N ILE A 192 18.80 7.98 -5.55
CA ILE A 192 18.70 7.75 -4.12
C ILE A 192 19.81 6.79 -3.70
N PHE A 193 20.66 7.27 -2.81
CA PHE A 193 21.78 6.53 -2.23
C PHE A 193 21.40 6.06 -0.83
N GLY A 194 20.74 4.89 -0.78
CA GLY A 194 20.28 4.21 0.44
C GLY A 194 21.39 3.49 1.21
N ALA A 195 21.10 2.35 1.84
CA ALA A 195 22.09 1.60 2.63
C ALA A 195 23.28 1.13 1.78
N ASN A 196 23.01 0.56 0.60
CA ASN A 196 24.04 0.20 -0.36
C ASN A 196 24.36 1.37 -1.29
N LYS A 197 25.37 2.17 -0.91
CA LYS A 197 25.84 3.32 -1.69
C LYS A 197 26.41 2.97 -3.07
N ASN A 198 26.79 1.71 -3.30
CA ASN A 198 27.34 1.25 -4.58
C ASN A 198 26.26 0.90 -5.61
N LYS A 199 24.99 0.78 -5.19
CA LYS A 199 23.86 0.49 -6.06
C LYS A 199 22.74 1.52 -5.83
N PRO A 200 22.94 2.78 -6.25
CA PRO A 200 21.92 3.80 -6.10
C PRO A 200 20.70 3.51 -6.98
N GLU A 201 19.52 3.88 -6.48
CA GLU A 201 18.24 3.69 -7.15
C GLU A 201 17.82 4.94 -7.93
N ASP A 202 17.17 4.76 -9.07
CA ASP A 202 16.63 5.87 -9.86
C ASP A 202 15.32 6.38 -9.28
N TYR A 203 15.23 7.68 -9.06
CA TYR A 203 13.99 8.33 -8.68
C TYR A 203 13.14 8.64 -9.92
N ASN A 204 12.02 7.92 -10.05
CA ASN A 204 11.06 8.07 -11.14
C ASN A 204 9.72 8.69 -10.67
N GLY A 205 9.66 9.19 -9.43
CA GLY A 205 8.46 9.79 -8.85
C GLY A 205 8.15 11.21 -9.35
N ALA A 206 7.12 11.83 -8.76
CA ALA A 206 6.70 13.18 -9.11
C ALA A 206 7.79 14.22 -8.83
N ARG A 207 8.15 15.06 -9.80
CA ARG A 207 9.21 16.08 -9.67
C ARG A 207 8.74 17.36 -8.98
N ASN A 208 8.02 17.21 -7.87
CA ASN A 208 7.61 18.27 -6.95
C ASN A 208 8.15 17.98 -5.55
N ALA A 209 8.18 19.00 -4.68
CA ALA A 209 8.81 18.88 -3.37
C ALA A 209 8.21 17.74 -2.53
N GLN A 210 6.88 17.55 -2.60
CA GLN A 210 6.18 16.53 -1.85
C GLN A 210 6.60 15.10 -2.26
N GLY A 211 6.62 14.78 -3.56
CA GLY A 211 7.00 13.45 -4.04
C GLY A 211 8.46 13.10 -3.75
N ILE A 212 9.34 14.12 -3.80
CA ILE A 212 10.76 13.98 -3.47
C ILE A 212 10.93 13.71 -1.96
N VAL A 213 10.25 14.47 -1.11
CA VAL A 213 10.29 14.29 0.35
C VAL A 213 9.77 12.90 0.74
N GLU A 214 8.66 12.47 0.17
CA GLU A 214 8.06 11.17 0.48
C GLU A 214 9.03 10.01 0.16
N SER A 215 9.64 10.05 -1.01
CA SER A 215 10.60 9.02 -1.44
C SER A 215 11.88 9.04 -0.61
N ALA A 216 12.34 10.23 -0.20
CA ALA A 216 13.48 10.36 0.71
C ALA A 216 13.19 9.74 2.09
N ILE A 217 12.00 9.98 2.65
CA ILE A 217 11.58 9.40 3.94
C ILE A 217 11.42 7.88 3.82
N ALA A 218 10.88 7.37 2.71
CA ALA A 218 10.80 5.93 2.46
C ALA A 218 12.18 5.28 2.45
N ALA A 219 13.15 5.88 1.75
CA ALA A 219 14.53 5.40 1.74
C ALA A 219 15.19 5.45 3.13
N ALA A 220 14.90 6.49 3.93
CA ALA A 220 15.37 6.59 5.31
C ALA A 220 14.80 5.48 6.21
N ARG A 221 13.51 5.14 6.05
CA ARG A 221 12.88 4.03 6.79
C ARG A 221 13.48 2.68 6.40
N SER A 222 13.73 2.45 5.11
CA SER A 222 14.39 1.23 4.64
C SER A 222 15.77 1.04 5.30
N LEU A 223 16.58 2.10 5.35
CA LEU A 223 17.87 2.09 6.04
C LEU A 223 17.75 1.75 7.54
N VAL A 224 16.73 2.27 8.23
CA VAL A 224 16.49 1.97 9.65
C VAL A 224 16.11 0.50 9.84
N ASN A 225 15.23 -0.03 8.99
CA ASN A 225 14.80 -1.42 9.07
C ASN A 225 15.96 -2.40 8.82
N GLU A 226 16.84 -2.10 7.87
CA GLU A 226 18.04 -2.91 7.61
C GLU A 226 18.98 -2.92 8.83
N ARG A 227 19.17 -1.77 9.49
CA ARG A 227 19.99 -1.68 10.72
C ARG A 227 19.39 -2.44 11.90
N LEU A 228 18.07 -2.59 11.96
CA LEU A 228 17.39 -3.34 13.01
C LEU A 228 17.47 -4.87 12.78
N GLY A 229 17.92 -5.32 11.61
CA GLY A 229 17.72 -6.69 11.10
C GLY A 229 18.93 -7.63 11.05
N ASP A 230 19.99 -7.45 11.85
CA ASP A 230 21.16 -8.38 11.85
C ASP A 230 21.40 -9.11 13.19
N ARG A 231 20.34 -9.76 13.70
CA ARG A 231 20.42 -10.92 14.61
C ARG A 231 19.27 -11.89 14.34
N GLY A 232 19.34 -12.61 13.22
CA GLY A 232 18.47 -13.78 13.01
C GLY A 232 18.18 -14.11 11.55
N SER A 233 18.99 -15.01 10.99
CA SER A 233 18.64 -15.99 9.95
C SER A 233 17.88 -15.54 8.69
N ARG A 234 18.61 -15.47 7.57
CA ARG A 234 18.24 -15.90 6.20
C ARG A 234 16.73 -16.02 5.88
N GLY A 235 16.22 -15.01 5.18
CA GLY A 235 14.98 -15.04 4.40
C GLY A 235 14.90 -13.75 3.58
N GLY A 236 15.00 -13.85 2.25
CA GLY A 236 15.31 -12.73 1.36
C GLY A 236 14.24 -11.64 1.24
N SER A 237 14.68 -10.41 1.52
CA SER A 237 14.45 -9.17 0.75
C SER A 237 13.02 -8.84 0.30
N GLY A 238 12.21 -8.33 1.23
CA GLY A 238 11.06 -7.48 0.93
C GLY A 238 11.51 -6.03 0.75
N SER A 239 11.30 -5.47 -0.45
CA SER A 239 11.38 -4.03 -0.70
C SER A 239 9.96 -3.48 -0.69
N GLU A 240 9.47 -3.14 0.50
CA GLU A 240 8.24 -2.35 0.67
C GLU A 240 8.58 -0.86 0.57
N GLY A 241 8.04 -0.19 -0.45
CA GLY A 241 8.04 1.26 -0.60
C GLY A 241 6.66 1.76 -1.07
N GLY A 242 5.75 1.99 -0.12
CA GLY A 242 4.56 2.85 -0.29
C GLY A 242 4.76 4.17 0.47
N SER A 243 3.99 5.25 0.26
CA SER A 243 2.59 5.39 -0.13
C SER A 243 2.16 6.85 0.14
N HIS A 244 1.23 7.41 -0.65
CA HIS A 244 -0.06 7.83 -0.07
C HIS A 244 -1.18 8.10 -1.09
N SER A 245 -1.90 7.03 -1.43
CA SER A 245 -3.27 6.89 -0.93
C SER A 245 -3.38 5.50 -0.30
N GLY A 246 -4.16 5.38 0.79
CA GLY A 246 -4.38 4.10 1.45
C GLY A 246 -4.87 3.04 0.45
N HIS A 247 -4.57 1.76 0.74
CA HIS A 247 -5.01 0.53 0.05
C HIS A 247 -3.99 -0.27 -0.80
N LYS A 248 -2.71 0.13 -0.95
CA LYS A 248 -1.72 -0.69 -1.70
C LYS A 248 -1.30 -2.03 -1.05
N GLY A 249 -1.69 -2.33 0.19
CA GLY A 249 -1.38 -3.63 0.83
C GLY A 249 -2.26 -4.82 0.40
N ALA A 250 -3.20 -4.60 -0.53
CA ALA A 250 -4.15 -5.62 -0.96
C ALA A 250 -3.84 -6.23 -2.34
N VAL A 251 -3.11 -5.52 -3.21
CA VAL A 251 -2.68 -6.03 -4.52
C VAL A 251 -1.35 -6.74 -4.35
N VAL A 252 -1.26 -7.98 -4.82
CA VAL A 252 -0.02 -8.77 -4.76
C VAL A 252 0.79 -8.56 -6.03
N GLU A 253 2.06 -8.22 -5.90
CA GLU A 253 2.96 -8.12 -7.05
C GLU A 253 3.49 -9.50 -7.45
N LEU A 254 3.26 -9.86 -8.71
CA LEU A 254 3.70 -11.12 -9.29
C LEU A 254 4.86 -10.89 -10.26
N THR A 255 5.83 -11.80 -10.18
CA THR A 255 7.09 -11.80 -10.95
C THR A 255 7.27 -13.17 -11.59
N ASP A 256 8.17 -13.28 -12.57
CA ASP A 256 8.46 -14.56 -13.24
C ASP A 256 8.86 -15.68 -12.23
N ASP A 257 9.45 -15.32 -11.08
CA ASP A 257 9.95 -16.27 -10.08
C ASP A 257 8.90 -16.71 -9.06
N ASN A 258 7.90 -15.87 -8.78
CA ASN A 258 6.90 -16.13 -7.74
C ASN A 258 5.52 -16.54 -8.29
N PHE A 259 5.27 -16.36 -9.59
CA PHE A 259 3.94 -16.50 -10.19
C PHE A 259 3.36 -17.89 -9.96
N ASP A 260 4.07 -18.94 -10.39
CA ASP A 260 3.52 -20.30 -10.39
C ASP A 260 3.23 -20.78 -8.95
N LYS A 261 4.10 -20.45 -8.00
CA LYS A 261 3.92 -20.79 -6.58
C LYS A 261 2.76 -20.03 -5.95
N THR A 262 2.65 -18.73 -6.25
CA THR A 262 1.65 -17.86 -5.60
C THR A 262 0.25 -18.10 -6.17
N VAL A 263 0.14 -18.28 -7.49
CA VAL A 263 -1.15 -18.42 -8.18
C VAL A 263 -1.71 -19.84 -8.05
N PHE A 264 -0.88 -20.88 -8.15
CA PHE A 264 -1.37 -22.26 -8.23
C PHE A 264 -1.28 -23.08 -6.93
N ASP A 265 -0.40 -22.75 -5.98
CA ASP A 265 -0.27 -23.56 -4.76
C ASP A 265 -1.32 -23.21 -3.69
N ASP A 266 -1.89 -21.99 -3.74
CA ASP A 266 -2.76 -21.45 -2.68
C ASP A 266 -4.25 -21.86 -2.80
N GLN A 267 -4.64 -22.63 -3.83
CA GLN A 267 -6.04 -23.07 -4.03
C GLN A 267 -7.07 -21.91 -3.98
N THR A 268 -6.64 -20.70 -4.35
CA THR A 268 -7.46 -19.47 -4.41
C THR A 268 -7.62 -19.02 -5.87
N THR A 269 -8.67 -18.23 -6.13
CA THR A 269 -8.88 -17.63 -7.44
C THR A 269 -8.13 -16.29 -7.54
N TRP A 270 -7.41 -16.07 -8.65
CA TRP A 270 -6.59 -14.89 -8.87
C TRP A 270 -7.07 -14.08 -10.07
N LEU A 271 -7.18 -12.76 -9.90
CA LEU A 271 -7.31 -11.81 -10.99
C LEU A 271 -5.96 -11.11 -11.14
N VAL A 272 -5.31 -11.27 -12.29
CA VAL A 272 -3.97 -10.75 -12.54
C VAL A 272 -4.02 -9.68 -13.62
N GLU A 273 -3.63 -8.46 -13.27
CA GLU A 273 -3.43 -7.37 -14.22
C GLU A 273 -2.02 -7.41 -14.80
N PHE A 274 -1.91 -7.52 -16.12
CA PHE A 274 -0.68 -7.30 -16.87
C PHE A 274 -0.64 -5.85 -17.35
N PHE A 275 0.31 -5.07 -16.84
CA PHE A 275 0.40 -3.63 -17.09
C PHE A 275 1.79 -3.20 -17.58
N ALA A 276 1.87 -1.95 -18.05
CA ALA A 276 3.12 -1.27 -18.36
C ALA A 276 3.17 0.10 -17.68
N PRO A 277 4.29 0.50 -17.05
CA PRO A 277 4.37 1.69 -16.20
C PRO A 277 4.20 3.01 -16.98
N TRP A 278 4.45 3.00 -18.29
CA TRP A 278 4.26 4.16 -19.17
C TRP A 278 2.86 4.23 -19.79
N CYS A 279 2.02 3.20 -19.65
CA CYS A 279 0.71 3.16 -20.28
C CYS A 279 -0.32 4.02 -19.54
N GLY A 280 -0.89 5.01 -20.24
CA GLY A 280 -1.89 5.91 -19.67
C GLY A 280 -3.19 5.23 -19.25
N HIS A 281 -3.59 4.12 -19.89
CA HIS A 281 -4.77 3.35 -19.49
C HIS A 281 -4.52 2.56 -18.20
N CYS A 282 -3.31 2.02 -18.01
CA CYS A 282 -2.92 1.32 -16.78
C CYS A 282 -2.87 2.27 -15.59
N LYS A 283 -2.29 3.47 -15.77
CA LYS A 283 -2.27 4.51 -14.72
C LYS A 283 -3.67 4.93 -14.23
N ARG A 284 -4.69 4.82 -15.09
CA ARG A 284 -6.09 5.09 -14.69
C ARG A 284 -6.74 3.92 -13.97
N LEU A 285 -6.34 2.69 -14.29
CA LEU A 285 -6.85 1.47 -13.67
C LEU A 285 -6.21 1.24 -12.29
N GLU A 286 -4.93 1.57 -12.11
CA GLU A 286 -4.20 1.37 -10.84
C GLU A 286 -4.97 1.78 -9.57
N PRO A 287 -5.57 2.99 -9.46
CA PRO A 287 -6.33 3.35 -8.26
C PRO A 287 -7.62 2.53 -8.08
N GLU A 288 -8.32 2.21 -9.16
CA GLU A 288 -9.54 1.39 -9.14
C GLU A 288 -9.20 -0.07 -8.75
N TRP A 289 -8.09 -0.59 -9.28
CA TRP A 289 -7.59 -1.94 -9.01
C TRP A 289 -7.17 -2.10 -7.56
N ALA A 290 -6.42 -1.13 -7.01
CA ALA A 290 -6.01 -1.14 -5.61
C ALA A 290 -7.19 -1.05 -4.65
N ALA A 291 -8.17 -0.19 -4.95
CA ALA A 291 -9.39 -0.08 -4.16
C ALA A 291 -10.22 -1.37 -4.23
N ALA A 292 -10.36 -1.97 -5.41
CA ALA A 292 -11.07 -3.23 -5.58
C ALA A 292 -10.38 -4.36 -4.81
N ALA A 293 -9.06 -4.45 -4.86
CA ALA A 293 -8.29 -5.48 -4.17
C ALA A 293 -8.52 -5.45 -2.65
N ALA A 294 -8.58 -4.26 -2.05
CA ALA A 294 -8.86 -4.13 -0.62
C ALA A 294 -10.25 -4.67 -0.25
N VAL A 295 -11.28 -4.27 -1.00
CA VAL A 295 -12.66 -4.71 -0.78
C VAL A 295 -12.79 -6.22 -0.99
N VAL A 296 -12.20 -6.74 -2.07
CA VAL A 296 -12.26 -8.17 -2.41
C VAL A 296 -11.56 -9.01 -1.35
N LYS A 297 -10.36 -8.60 -0.90
CA LYS A 297 -9.61 -9.31 0.14
C LYS A 297 -10.41 -9.42 1.44
N GLU A 298 -11.07 -8.34 1.85
CA GLU A 298 -11.92 -8.32 3.06
C GLU A 298 -13.18 -9.17 2.89
N GLN A 299 -13.96 -8.93 1.84
CA GLN A 299 -15.26 -9.59 1.65
C GLN A 299 -15.15 -11.08 1.32
N THR A 300 -14.08 -11.50 0.63
CA THR A 300 -13.86 -12.91 0.28
C THR A 300 -12.99 -13.66 1.30
N GLN A 301 -12.58 -12.99 2.38
CA GLN A 301 -11.63 -13.51 3.38
C GLN A 301 -10.34 -14.07 2.71
N GLY A 302 -9.88 -13.41 1.65
CA GLY A 302 -8.69 -13.80 0.90
C GLY A 302 -8.87 -15.00 -0.04
N LYS A 303 -10.08 -15.53 -0.27
CA LYS A 303 -10.31 -16.62 -1.24
C LYS A 303 -10.23 -16.16 -2.69
N VAL A 304 -10.43 -14.87 -2.95
CA VAL A 304 -10.15 -14.23 -4.24
C VAL A 304 -9.12 -13.13 -4.02
N LYS A 305 -8.10 -13.09 -4.87
CA LYS A 305 -6.98 -12.16 -4.76
C LYS A 305 -6.75 -11.43 -6.06
N LEU A 306 -6.34 -10.17 -5.95
CA LEU A 306 -5.96 -9.34 -7.08
C LEU A 306 -4.45 -9.18 -7.07
N ALA A 307 -3.85 -9.28 -8.24
CA ALA A 307 -2.43 -9.18 -8.44
C ALA A 307 -2.09 -8.30 -9.65
N SER A 308 -0.85 -7.83 -9.69
CA SER A 308 -0.31 -7.05 -10.81
C SER A 308 1.05 -7.59 -11.24
N VAL A 309 1.29 -7.61 -12.55
CA VAL A 309 2.54 -8.00 -13.19
C VAL A 309 2.98 -6.87 -14.12
N ASP A 310 4.19 -6.35 -13.93
CA ASP A 310 4.82 -5.48 -14.93
C ASP A 310 5.30 -6.34 -16.10
N ALA A 311 4.52 -6.36 -17.18
CA ALA A 311 4.80 -7.15 -18.37
C ALA A 311 5.95 -6.60 -19.22
N THR A 312 6.45 -5.39 -18.91
CA THR A 312 7.63 -4.81 -19.60
C THR A 312 8.94 -5.36 -19.05
N VAL A 313 8.94 -5.70 -17.76
CA VAL A 313 10.02 -6.37 -17.04
C VAL A 313 9.87 -7.89 -17.18
N HIS A 314 8.69 -8.43 -16.86
CA HIS A 314 8.40 -9.86 -16.84
C HIS A 314 7.91 -10.39 -18.18
N ARG A 315 8.80 -10.34 -19.17
CA ARG A 315 8.48 -10.68 -20.57
C ARG A 315 8.18 -12.16 -20.78
N MET A 316 8.69 -13.05 -19.93
CA MET A 316 8.43 -14.49 -20.04
C MET A 316 6.96 -14.79 -19.68
N LEU A 317 6.46 -14.24 -18.58
CA LEU A 317 5.04 -14.31 -18.24
C LEU A 317 4.15 -13.64 -19.30
N ALA A 318 4.54 -12.47 -19.79
CA ALA A 318 3.80 -11.77 -20.83
C ALA A 318 3.68 -12.61 -22.12
N SER A 319 4.77 -13.29 -22.53
CA SER A 319 4.76 -14.20 -23.68
C SER A 319 3.97 -15.48 -23.41
N ARG A 320 4.10 -16.07 -22.20
CA ARG A 320 3.41 -17.32 -21.82
C ARG A 320 1.90 -17.19 -21.94
N TYR A 321 1.37 -16.04 -21.54
CA TYR A 321 -0.07 -15.77 -21.56
C TYR A 321 -0.52 -14.89 -22.75
N GLU A 322 0.32 -14.77 -23.77
CA GLU A 322 0.02 -14.04 -25.02
C GLU A 322 -0.50 -12.60 -24.80
N ILE A 323 0.14 -11.84 -23.92
CA ILE A 323 -0.25 -10.45 -23.65
C ILE A 323 0.15 -9.57 -24.83
N ARG A 324 -0.84 -9.13 -25.62
CA ARG A 324 -0.65 -8.31 -26.83
C ARG A 324 -0.85 -6.81 -26.63
N GLY A 325 -1.41 -6.41 -25.49
CA GLY A 325 -1.73 -5.02 -25.19
C GLY A 325 -1.88 -4.79 -23.69
N PHE A 326 -2.00 -3.52 -23.28
CA PHE A 326 -2.09 -3.13 -21.88
C PHE A 326 -3.23 -2.13 -21.63
N PRO A 327 -3.94 -2.22 -20.49
CA PRO A 327 -3.91 -3.31 -19.53
C PRO A 327 -4.68 -4.53 -20.06
N THR A 328 -4.19 -5.73 -19.73
CA THR A 328 -4.90 -7.00 -19.95
C THR A 328 -5.06 -7.69 -18.60
N ILE A 329 -6.28 -8.11 -18.27
CA ILE A 329 -6.58 -8.79 -17.01
C ILE A 329 -6.93 -10.25 -17.33
N LYS A 330 -6.32 -11.18 -16.60
CA LYS A 330 -6.58 -12.61 -16.71
C LYS A 330 -7.05 -13.19 -15.38
N ILE A 331 -7.98 -14.13 -15.45
CA ILE A 331 -8.55 -14.81 -14.29
C ILE A 331 -8.01 -16.24 -14.25
N PHE A 332 -7.41 -16.60 -13.12
CA PHE A 332 -6.92 -17.94 -12.84
C PHE A 332 -7.82 -18.56 -11.78
N GLN A 333 -8.66 -19.50 -12.20
CA GLN A 333 -9.58 -20.19 -11.29
C GLN A 333 -8.85 -21.24 -10.46
N LYS A 334 -9.38 -21.51 -9.28
CA LYS A 334 -8.87 -22.55 -8.38
C LYS A 334 -8.75 -23.90 -9.11
N GLY A 335 -7.54 -24.45 -9.16
CA GLY A 335 -7.28 -25.77 -9.75
C GLY A 335 -7.19 -25.80 -11.29
N GLU A 336 -7.43 -24.67 -11.95
CA GLU A 336 -7.27 -24.52 -13.40
C GLU A 336 -5.93 -23.82 -13.71
N ARG A 337 -5.19 -24.36 -14.68
CA ARG A 337 -3.92 -23.75 -15.13
C ARG A 337 -4.07 -22.78 -16.29
N GLU A 338 -5.15 -22.94 -17.06
CA GLU A 338 -5.46 -22.08 -18.19
C GLU A 338 -6.30 -20.89 -17.73
N PRO A 339 -5.85 -19.64 -17.94
CA PRO A 339 -6.62 -18.48 -17.55
C PRO A 339 -7.76 -18.17 -18.53
N THR A 340 -8.78 -17.48 -18.03
CA THR A 340 -9.81 -16.84 -18.86
C THR A 340 -9.58 -15.33 -18.93
N ASP A 341 -9.94 -14.73 -20.06
CA ASP A 341 -9.83 -13.28 -20.25
C ASP A 341 -10.97 -12.55 -19.54
N TYR A 342 -10.62 -11.43 -18.89
CA TYR A 342 -11.59 -10.57 -18.23
C TYR A 342 -12.21 -9.57 -19.22
N GLU A 343 -13.50 -9.71 -19.47
CA GLU A 343 -14.29 -8.88 -20.39
C GLU A 343 -15.17 -7.83 -19.66
N GLY A 344 -15.03 -7.70 -18.34
CA GLY A 344 -15.84 -6.78 -17.55
C GLY A 344 -15.33 -5.32 -17.57
N GLY A 345 -16.07 -4.45 -16.87
CA GLY A 345 -15.71 -3.04 -16.73
C GLY A 345 -14.43 -2.83 -15.89
N ARG A 346 -13.75 -1.70 -16.10
CA ARG A 346 -12.47 -1.36 -15.43
C ARG A 346 -12.64 -0.42 -14.23
N THR A 347 -13.85 -0.36 -13.68
CA THR A 347 -14.14 0.40 -12.46
C THR A 347 -14.04 -0.52 -11.24
N LYS A 348 -13.78 0.05 -10.07
CA LYS A 348 -13.71 -0.68 -8.80
C LYS A 348 -14.96 -1.53 -8.58
N ASP A 349 -16.15 -0.99 -8.83
CA ASP A 349 -17.41 -1.70 -8.59
C ASP A 349 -17.60 -2.90 -9.56
N ASP A 350 -17.23 -2.74 -10.83
CA ASP A 350 -17.29 -3.84 -11.82
C ASP A 350 -16.32 -4.98 -11.47
N ILE A 351 -15.10 -4.62 -11.07
CA ILE A 351 -14.05 -5.56 -10.68
C ILE A 351 -14.46 -6.31 -9.40
N VAL A 352 -14.97 -5.59 -8.39
CA VAL A 352 -15.49 -6.18 -7.16
C VAL A 352 -16.64 -7.14 -7.47
N SER A 353 -17.63 -6.72 -8.26
CA SER A 353 -18.76 -7.58 -8.64
C SER A 353 -18.28 -8.87 -9.31
N SER A 354 -17.34 -8.75 -10.25
CA SER A 354 -16.80 -9.91 -10.96
C SER A 354 -16.02 -10.84 -10.02
N ALA A 355 -15.19 -10.29 -9.13
CA ALA A 355 -14.48 -11.05 -8.12
C ALA A 355 -15.42 -11.78 -7.15
N MET A 356 -16.55 -11.15 -6.76
CA MET A 356 -17.59 -11.80 -5.95
C MET A 356 -18.28 -12.93 -6.71
N ASP A 357 -18.51 -12.77 -8.01
CA ASP A 357 -19.07 -13.85 -8.83
C ASP A 357 -18.14 -15.07 -8.86
N PHE A 358 -16.83 -14.86 -9.06
CA PHE A 358 -15.85 -15.94 -8.98
C PHE A 358 -15.72 -16.55 -7.59
N HIS A 359 -15.78 -15.73 -6.53
CA HIS A 359 -15.81 -16.24 -5.17
C HIS A 359 -17.00 -17.19 -4.99
N SER A 360 -18.19 -16.73 -5.36
CA SER A 360 -19.44 -17.45 -5.18
C SER A 360 -19.57 -18.72 -6.03
N ALA A 361 -18.92 -18.76 -7.20
CA ALA A 361 -18.85 -19.97 -8.02
C ALA A 361 -17.98 -21.06 -7.39
N ASN A 362 -16.91 -20.65 -6.69
CA ASN A 362 -15.91 -21.54 -6.07
C ASN A 362 -16.17 -21.82 -4.58
N VAL A 363 -17.22 -21.25 -3.99
CA VAL A 363 -17.68 -21.62 -2.64
C VAL A 363 -18.16 -23.06 -2.65
N LEU A 364 -17.72 -23.84 -1.66
CA LEU A 364 -18.21 -25.20 -1.46
C LEU A 364 -19.71 -25.18 -1.16
N PRO A 365 -20.50 -26.14 -1.67
CA PRO A 365 -21.91 -26.24 -1.34
C PRO A 365 -22.12 -26.24 0.17
N PRO A 366 -23.10 -25.48 0.71
CA PRO A 366 -23.36 -25.48 2.13
C PRO A 366 -23.86 -26.85 2.57
N GLU A 367 -23.42 -27.28 3.74
CA GLU A 367 -23.80 -28.55 4.32
C GLU A 367 -25.26 -28.49 4.82
N VAL A 368 -26.01 -29.56 4.57
CA VAL A 368 -27.40 -29.73 5.04
C VAL A 368 -27.34 -30.51 6.35
N LEU A 369 -27.43 -29.80 7.48
CA LEU A 369 -27.22 -30.37 8.82
C LEU A 369 -28.52 -30.89 9.44
N GLU A 370 -28.44 -32.01 10.15
CA GLU A 370 -29.56 -32.52 10.96
C GLU A 370 -29.65 -31.76 12.29
N VAL A 371 -30.85 -31.37 12.72
CA VAL A 371 -31.07 -30.70 14.00
C VAL A 371 -31.04 -31.70 15.16
N LEU A 372 -29.82 -31.99 15.63
CA LEU A 372 -29.57 -32.94 16.71
C LEU A 372 -29.68 -32.31 18.10
N ASP A 373 -29.29 -31.03 18.21
CA ASP A 373 -29.19 -30.30 19.46
C ASP A 373 -29.34 -28.79 19.25
N HIS A 374 -29.35 -28.05 20.35
CA HIS A 374 -29.50 -26.60 20.33
C HIS A 374 -28.38 -25.89 19.58
N SER A 375 -27.16 -26.44 19.59
CA SER A 375 -26.00 -25.83 18.93
C SER A 375 -26.17 -25.76 17.42
N THR A 376 -26.83 -26.74 16.80
CA THR A 376 -27.02 -26.77 15.34
C THR A 376 -27.96 -25.66 14.88
N LEU A 377 -29.07 -25.45 15.60
CA LEU A 377 -30.01 -24.39 15.28
C LEU A 377 -29.44 -23.00 15.60
N THR A 378 -28.68 -22.88 16.68
CA THR A 378 -27.98 -21.63 17.04
C THR A 378 -26.93 -21.26 15.99
N LYS A 379 -26.09 -22.20 15.54
CA LYS A 379 -25.14 -21.96 14.43
C LYS A 379 -25.83 -21.44 13.17
N CYS A 380 -26.95 -22.07 12.78
CA CYS A 380 -27.73 -21.61 11.63
C CYS A 380 -28.29 -20.18 11.81
N SER A 381 -28.63 -19.81 13.04
CA SER A 381 -29.25 -18.52 13.38
C SER A 381 -28.22 -17.38 13.52
N ASP A 382 -27.04 -17.69 14.04
CA ASP A 382 -25.99 -16.71 14.35
C ASP A 382 -25.07 -16.45 13.14
N GLU A 383 -24.68 -17.51 12.42
CA GLU A 383 -23.73 -17.41 11.30
C GLU A 383 -24.39 -16.97 9.99
N HIS A 384 -25.70 -17.19 9.84
CA HIS A 384 -26.42 -16.93 8.60
C HIS A 384 -27.56 -15.91 8.76
N GLN A 385 -27.87 -15.18 7.68
CA GLN A 385 -29.00 -14.25 7.68
C GLN A 385 -30.35 -14.97 7.64
N LEU A 386 -30.42 -16.08 6.91
CA LEU A 386 -31.59 -16.92 6.77
C LEU A 386 -31.19 -18.36 7.06
N CYS A 387 -32.02 -19.01 7.86
CA CYS A 387 -31.95 -20.43 8.14
C CYS A 387 -33.11 -21.12 7.42
N ILE A 388 -32.80 -22.01 6.48
CA ILE A 388 -33.78 -22.83 5.77
C ILE A 388 -33.98 -24.11 6.57
N ILE A 389 -35.18 -24.27 7.11
CA ILE A 389 -35.56 -25.34 8.03
C ILE A 389 -36.50 -26.27 7.28
N SER A 390 -36.09 -27.51 7.08
CA SER A 390 -36.90 -28.53 6.42
C SER A 390 -37.33 -29.61 7.42
N VAL A 391 -38.60 -29.94 7.43
CA VAL A 391 -39.14 -31.03 8.25
C VAL A 391 -39.56 -32.15 7.32
N LEU A 392 -38.83 -33.27 7.41
CA LEU A 392 -39.02 -34.43 6.54
C LEU A 392 -39.96 -35.44 7.19
N PRO A 393 -40.71 -36.24 6.41
CA PRO A 393 -41.56 -37.29 6.97
C PRO A 393 -40.77 -38.27 7.84
N HIS A 394 -41.49 -38.94 8.75
CA HIS A 394 -40.93 -39.95 9.61
C HIS A 394 -40.32 -41.09 8.78
N ILE A 395 -39.27 -41.75 9.32
CA ILE A 395 -38.50 -42.73 8.55
C ILE A 395 -39.37 -43.92 8.13
N LEU A 396 -40.34 -44.30 8.94
CA LEU A 396 -41.26 -45.40 8.67
C LEU A 396 -42.21 -45.13 7.50
N ASP A 397 -42.47 -43.86 7.17
CA ASP A 397 -43.38 -43.49 6.07
C ASP A 397 -42.69 -43.54 4.71
N THR A 398 -41.39 -43.28 4.68
CA THR A 398 -40.64 -43.03 3.44
C THR A 398 -39.49 -44.01 3.21
N GLY A 399 -39.04 -44.68 4.25
CA GLY A 399 -37.78 -45.42 4.27
C GLY A 399 -36.55 -44.53 4.06
N ALA A 400 -35.39 -45.15 4.16
CA ALA A 400 -34.08 -44.53 3.94
C ALA A 400 -33.94 -43.99 2.52
N SER A 401 -34.50 -44.69 1.53
CA SER A 401 -34.49 -44.26 0.13
C SER A 401 -35.30 -42.97 -0.09
N GLY A 402 -36.50 -42.89 0.48
CA GLY A 402 -37.34 -41.70 0.38
C GLY A 402 -36.71 -40.49 1.09
N ARG A 403 -36.19 -40.67 2.30
CA ARG A 403 -35.44 -39.64 3.03
C ARG A 403 -34.22 -39.16 2.26
N SER A 404 -33.41 -40.08 1.75
CA SER A 404 -32.21 -39.75 0.97
C SER A 404 -32.54 -38.90 -0.25
N LYS A 405 -33.64 -39.20 -0.95
CA LYS A 405 -34.12 -38.40 -2.09
C LYS A 405 -34.47 -36.97 -1.70
N TYR A 406 -35.13 -36.77 -0.56
CA TYR A 406 -35.40 -35.41 -0.05
C TYR A 406 -34.11 -34.67 0.30
N LEU A 407 -33.16 -35.35 0.95
CA LEU A 407 -31.85 -34.77 1.27
C LEU A 407 -31.07 -34.39 0.01
N ASP A 408 -31.15 -35.19 -1.06
CA ASP A 408 -30.51 -34.87 -2.34
C ASP A 408 -31.14 -33.66 -3.02
N THR A 409 -32.47 -33.51 -2.98
CA THR A 409 -33.14 -32.28 -3.41
C THR A 409 -32.68 -31.07 -2.58
N LEU A 410 -32.57 -31.20 -1.25
CA LEU A 410 -32.07 -30.13 -0.40
C LEU A 410 -30.62 -29.76 -0.73
N ARG A 411 -29.73 -30.73 -0.95
CA ARG A 411 -28.33 -30.51 -1.35
C ARG A 411 -28.23 -29.82 -2.71
N SER A 412 -29.07 -30.21 -3.66
CA SER A 412 -29.16 -29.57 -4.99
C SER A 412 -29.58 -28.10 -4.88
N MET A 413 -30.59 -27.80 -4.05
CA MET A 413 -31.02 -26.42 -3.81
C MET A 413 -29.98 -25.62 -3.01
N ALA A 414 -29.31 -26.26 -2.05
CA ALA A 414 -28.22 -25.69 -1.29
C ALA A 414 -27.05 -25.25 -2.19
N ASP A 415 -26.64 -26.10 -3.15
CA ASP A 415 -25.63 -25.74 -4.15
C ASP A 415 -26.11 -24.61 -5.07
N LYS A 416 -27.37 -24.66 -5.54
CA LYS A 416 -27.95 -23.61 -6.40
C LYS A 416 -27.97 -22.23 -5.72
N TYR A 417 -28.26 -22.19 -4.42
CA TYR A 417 -28.34 -20.97 -3.63
C TYR A 417 -27.09 -20.68 -2.78
N LYS A 418 -25.96 -21.38 -3.01
CA LYS A 418 -24.71 -21.21 -2.22
C LYS A 418 -24.21 -19.76 -2.18
N LYS A 419 -24.46 -18.98 -3.24
CA LYS A 419 -24.13 -17.56 -3.31
C LYS A 419 -24.80 -16.73 -2.19
N LYS A 420 -25.93 -17.19 -1.65
CA LYS A 420 -26.71 -16.48 -0.64
C LYS A 420 -26.25 -16.72 0.79
N GLN A 421 -25.33 -17.67 1.02
CA GLN A 421 -24.78 -17.98 2.35
C GLN A 421 -25.88 -18.23 3.39
N TRP A 422 -26.92 -18.97 3.00
CA TRP A 422 -27.99 -19.39 3.93
C TRP A 422 -27.58 -20.67 4.65
N GLY A 423 -28.04 -20.81 5.89
CA GLY A 423 -27.88 -22.05 6.65
C GLY A 423 -28.98 -23.03 6.25
N TRP A 424 -28.64 -24.32 6.16
CA TRP A 424 -29.56 -25.38 5.77
C TRP A 424 -29.63 -26.41 6.87
N VAL A 425 -30.81 -26.58 7.44
CA VAL A 425 -31.05 -27.56 8.49
C VAL A 425 -32.29 -28.40 8.18
N TRP A 426 -32.27 -29.64 8.62
CA TRP A 426 -33.42 -30.52 8.52
C TRP A 426 -33.66 -31.29 9.83
N THR A 427 -34.91 -31.70 10.04
CA THR A 427 -35.30 -32.55 11.17
C THR A 427 -36.35 -33.55 10.70
N GLU A 428 -36.44 -34.68 11.38
CA GLU A 428 -37.57 -35.58 11.25
C GLU A 428 -38.84 -34.95 11.85
N ALA A 429 -39.97 -35.19 11.20
CA ALA A 429 -41.30 -34.80 11.67
C ALA A 429 -41.58 -35.36 13.07
N GLY A 430 -41.95 -34.46 13.99
CA GLY A 430 -42.29 -34.82 15.37
C GLY A 430 -41.10 -34.94 16.31
N ALA A 431 -39.86 -34.97 15.80
CA ALA A 431 -38.66 -34.99 16.64
C ALA A 431 -38.44 -33.65 17.37
N GLN A 432 -38.84 -32.54 16.73
CA GLN A 432 -38.62 -31.17 17.21
C GLN A 432 -39.92 -30.35 17.28
N PRO A 433 -40.90 -30.75 18.11
CA PRO A 433 -42.24 -30.15 18.10
C PRO A 433 -42.25 -28.65 18.45
N THR A 434 -41.35 -28.22 19.34
CA THR A 434 -41.19 -26.82 19.74
C THR A 434 -40.66 -25.95 18.60
N LEU A 435 -39.73 -26.48 17.79
CA LEU A 435 -39.23 -25.79 16.60
C LEU A 435 -40.33 -25.68 15.54
N GLU A 436 -41.02 -26.79 15.28
CA GLU A 436 -42.10 -26.85 14.28
C GLU A 436 -43.22 -25.85 14.60
N ASP A 437 -43.72 -25.83 15.84
CA ASP A 437 -44.73 -24.87 16.30
C ASP A 437 -44.22 -23.41 16.21
N ALA A 438 -42.94 -23.18 16.51
CA ALA A 438 -42.36 -21.83 16.45
C ALA A 438 -42.31 -21.24 15.03
N VAL A 439 -42.11 -22.09 14.02
CA VAL A 439 -42.12 -21.70 12.59
C VAL A 439 -43.42 -22.07 11.87
N GLY A 440 -44.47 -22.43 12.61
CA GLY A 440 -45.80 -22.73 12.07
C GLY A 440 -45.85 -23.93 11.13
N ILE A 441 -44.94 -24.89 11.30
CA ILE A 441 -44.94 -26.19 10.64
C ILE A 441 -45.67 -27.21 11.54
N GLY A 442 -46.34 -28.20 10.94
CA GLY A 442 -47.06 -29.27 11.67
C GLY A 442 -48.56 -29.32 11.43
N GLY A 443 -49.15 -28.30 10.77
CA GLY A 443 -50.59 -28.26 10.47
C GLY A 443 -51.01 -28.76 9.08
N PHE A 444 -50.08 -28.88 8.14
CA PHE A 444 -50.38 -29.11 6.71
C PHE A 444 -49.78 -30.42 6.15
N GLY A 445 -49.18 -31.25 7.01
CA GLY A 445 -48.47 -32.47 6.62
C GLY A 445 -46.99 -32.24 6.30
N TYR A 446 -46.28 -33.35 6.09
CA TYR A 446 -44.86 -33.39 5.77
C TYR A 446 -44.63 -34.01 4.39
N PRO A 447 -43.58 -33.63 3.64
CA PRO A 447 -42.51 -32.69 4.00
C PRO A 447 -42.95 -31.21 4.02
N ALA A 448 -42.32 -30.43 4.89
CA ALA A 448 -42.58 -28.99 5.04
C ALA A 448 -41.25 -28.20 5.09
N MET A 449 -41.28 -26.91 4.72
CA MET A 449 -40.10 -26.04 4.75
C MET A 449 -40.48 -24.64 5.22
N ALA A 450 -39.63 -24.05 6.05
CA ALA A 450 -39.69 -22.63 6.41
C ALA A 450 -38.33 -21.96 6.26
N ALA A 451 -38.34 -20.70 5.84
CA ALA A 451 -37.17 -19.83 5.84
C ALA A 451 -37.30 -18.85 7.01
N MET A 452 -36.43 -18.96 8.01
CA MET A 452 -36.45 -18.13 9.22
C MET A 452 -35.33 -17.09 9.20
N ASN A 453 -35.65 -15.86 9.61
CA ASN A 453 -34.68 -14.82 9.91
C ASN A 453 -34.61 -14.61 11.44
N ALA A 454 -33.58 -15.14 12.09
CA ALA A 454 -33.41 -15.05 13.54
C ALA A 454 -33.18 -13.61 14.05
N ARG A 455 -32.69 -12.70 13.21
CA ARG A 455 -32.52 -11.29 13.61
C ARG A 455 -33.82 -10.51 13.62
N LYS A 456 -34.72 -10.80 12.68
CA LYS A 456 -36.03 -10.15 12.55
C LYS A 456 -37.16 -10.91 13.25
N MET A 457 -36.88 -12.11 13.76
CA MET A 457 -37.86 -13.04 14.33
C MET A 457 -39.08 -13.23 13.43
N LYS A 458 -38.82 -13.41 12.13
CA LYS A 458 -39.85 -13.65 11.11
C LYS A 458 -39.50 -14.88 10.30
N TYR A 459 -40.51 -15.61 9.86
CA TYR A 459 -40.36 -16.75 8.97
C TYR A 459 -41.35 -16.67 7.80
N ALA A 460 -41.03 -17.38 6.72
CA ALA A 460 -41.92 -17.65 5.61
C ALA A 460 -42.01 -19.17 5.41
N ILE A 461 -43.19 -19.69 5.07
CA ILE A 461 -43.42 -21.13 4.84
C ILE A 461 -43.53 -21.39 3.34
N LEU A 462 -42.94 -22.50 2.88
CA LEU A 462 -43.19 -23.05 1.55
C LEU A 462 -44.66 -23.50 1.44
N ARG A 463 -45.43 -22.78 0.61
CA ARG A 463 -46.84 -23.14 0.31
C ARG A 463 -46.99 -24.05 -0.91
N GLY A 464 -45.94 -24.17 -1.71
CA GLY A 464 -45.91 -25.00 -2.92
C GLY A 464 -45.52 -26.45 -2.64
N ALA A 465 -45.34 -27.22 -3.71
CA ALA A 465 -44.88 -28.60 -3.61
C ALA A 465 -43.41 -28.68 -3.14
N PHE A 466 -43.09 -29.67 -2.33
CA PHE A 466 -41.72 -29.97 -1.92
C PHE A 466 -40.99 -30.74 -3.03
N ASN A 467 -40.60 -30.02 -4.08
CA ASN A 467 -39.80 -30.50 -5.20
C ASN A 467 -38.88 -29.37 -5.72
N ASP A 468 -37.99 -29.68 -6.65
CA ASP A 468 -36.99 -28.72 -7.16
C ASP A 468 -37.62 -27.40 -7.64
N HIS A 469 -38.77 -27.44 -8.30
CA HIS A 469 -39.45 -26.24 -8.80
C HIS A 469 -40.12 -25.45 -7.67
N GLY A 470 -40.90 -26.12 -6.82
CA GLY A 470 -41.62 -25.44 -5.73
C GLY A 470 -40.69 -24.85 -4.68
N ILE A 471 -39.60 -25.57 -4.35
CA ILE A 471 -38.56 -25.06 -3.46
C ILE A 471 -37.83 -23.89 -4.11
N ASN A 472 -37.44 -23.99 -5.39
CA ASN A 472 -36.79 -22.90 -6.10
C ASN A 472 -37.64 -21.63 -6.12
N ASP A 473 -38.92 -21.74 -6.46
CA ASP A 473 -39.82 -20.57 -6.52
C ASP A 473 -39.93 -19.89 -5.17
N PHE A 474 -40.14 -20.68 -4.11
CA PHE A 474 -40.19 -20.17 -2.74
C PHE A 474 -38.89 -19.48 -2.32
N LEU A 475 -37.75 -20.12 -2.52
CA LEU A 475 -36.45 -19.54 -2.17
C LEU A 475 -36.12 -18.31 -2.99
N TRP A 476 -36.52 -18.27 -4.27
CA TRP A 476 -36.39 -17.09 -5.11
C TRP A 476 -37.24 -15.93 -4.58
N GLU A 477 -38.50 -16.16 -4.21
CA GLU A 477 -39.36 -15.14 -3.59
C GLU A 477 -38.77 -14.61 -2.28
N VAL A 478 -38.31 -15.52 -1.40
CA VAL A 478 -37.65 -15.17 -0.14
C VAL A 478 -36.40 -14.30 -0.41
N SER A 479 -35.63 -14.63 -1.45
CA SER A 479 -34.44 -13.85 -1.82
C SER A 479 -34.74 -12.42 -2.26
N LEU A 480 -35.94 -12.20 -2.82
CA LEU A 480 -36.43 -10.89 -3.22
C LEU A 480 -37.17 -10.15 -2.09
N GLY A 481 -37.32 -10.77 -0.92
CA GLY A 481 -38.16 -10.25 0.17
C GLY A 481 -39.64 -10.20 -0.19
N ARG A 482 -40.06 -11.03 -1.15
CA ARG A 482 -41.47 -11.21 -1.55
C ARG A 482 -42.04 -12.41 -0.79
N GLY A 483 -43.34 -12.40 -0.56
CA GLY A 483 -44.04 -13.46 0.16
C GLY A 483 -44.55 -13.03 1.54
N SER A 484 -45.52 -13.81 2.04
CA SER A 484 -46.13 -13.57 3.35
C SER A 484 -45.21 -14.09 4.46
N THR A 485 -44.81 -13.19 5.37
CA THR A 485 -44.02 -13.55 6.56
C THR A 485 -44.89 -13.53 7.81
N ALA A 486 -44.65 -14.47 8.73
CA ALA A 486 -45.25 -14.50 10.05
C ALA A 486 -44.17 -14.30 11.14
N PRO A 487 -44.52 -13.75 12.31
CA PRO A 487 -43.60 -13.67 13.44
C PRO A 487 -43.34 -15.06 14.03
N VAL A 488 -42.09 -15.35 14.38
CA VAL A 488 -41.72 -16.58 15.09
C VAL A 488 -42.35 -16.56 16.47
N LYS A 489 -43.01 -17.66 16.85
CA LYS A 489 -43.69 -17.77 18.15
C LYS A 489 -42.68 -17.66 19.30
N GLY A 490 -43.00 -16.87 20.31
CA GLY A 490 -42.12 -16.65 21.47
C GLY A 490 -41.00 -15.63 21.26
N ALA A 491 -40.81 -15.09 20.05
CA ALA A 491 -39.81 -14.06 19.72
C ALA A 491 -38.37 -14.37 20.17
N ALA A 492 -38.05 -15.65 20.39
CA ALA A 492 -36.70 -16.16 20.59
C ALA A 492 -36.43 -17.36 19.67
N VAL A 493 -35.16 -17.72 19.48
CA VAL A 493 -34.79 -18.98 18.82
C VAL A 493 -35.38 -20.13 19.64
N PRO A 494 -36.16 -21.05 19.03
CA PRO A 494 -36.86 -22.09 19.78
C PRO A 494 -35.89 -23.11 20.39
N SER A 495 -36.29 -23.67 21.53
CA SER A 495 -35.59 -24.82 22.11
C SER A 495 -35.79 -26.06 21.24
N VAL A 496 -34.78 -26.93 21.21
CA VAL A 496 -34.82 -28.21 20.49
C VAL A 496 -34.40 -29.32 21.44
N ASN A 497 -34.97 -30.50 21.24
CA ASN A 497 -34.64 -31.73 21.95
C ASN A 497 -33.31 -32.30 21.44
N THR A 498 -32.63 -33.06 22.29
CA THR A 498 -31.48 -33.86 21.86
C THR A 498 -31.97 -35.14 21.21
N VAL A 499 -31.57 -35.39 19.96
CA VAL A 499 -31.99 -36.56 19.17
C VAL A 499 -30.74 -37.29 18.67
N GLU A 500 -30.83 -38.62 18.57
CA GLU A 500 -29.76 -39.43 18.00
C GLU A 500 -29.65 -39.19 16.48
N PRO A 501 -28.43 -39.06 15.93
CA PRO A 501 -28.24 -38.88 14.49
C PRO A 501 -28.81 -40.04 13.69
N TRP A 502 -29.40 -39.74 12.53
CA TRP A 502 -29.90 -40.80 11.67
C TRP A 502 -28.76 -41.69 11.17
N ASP A 503 -28.91 -43.01 11.35
CA ASP A 503 -27.90 -44.03 11.04
C ASP A 503 -27.81 -44.40 9.54
N GLY A 504 -28.63 -43.76 8.70
CA GLY A 504 -28.71 -44.01 7.27
C GLY A 504 -29.52 -45.25 6.88
N LYS A 505 -30.17 -45.93 7.82
CA LYS A 505 -30.95 -47.15 7.58
C LYS A 505 -32.46 -46.89 7.71
N ASP A 506 -33.23 -47.87 7.27
CA ASP A 506 -34.68 -47.88 7.46
C ASP A 506 -35.02 -47.99 8.94
N GLY A 507 -36.09 -47.30 9.35
CA GLY A 507 -36.61 -47.42 10.70
C GLY A 507 -37.10 -48.84 10.96
N GLN A 508 -36.83 -49.33 12.17
CA GLN A 508 -37.45 -50.55 12.66
C GLN A 508 -38.69 -50.16 13.44
N LEU A 509 -39.81 -50.84 13.18
CA LEU A 509 -40.96 -50.73 14.05
C LEU A 509 -40.54 -51.19 15.45
N PRO A 510 -40.98 -50.51 16.52
CA PRO A 510 -40.85 -51.04 17.86
C PRO A 510 -41.35 -52.49 17.85
N VAL A 511 -40.58 -53.41 18.43
CA VAL A 511 -41.07 -54.76 18.65
C VAL A 511 -42.31 -54.60 19.52
N GLU A 512 -43.48 -54.93 18.99
CA GLU A 512 -44.69 -55.01 19.79
C GLU A 512 -44.39 -56.04 20.87
N GLU A 513 -44.15 -55.58 22.10
CA GLU A 513 -44.25 -56.45 23.26
C GLU A 513 -45.70 -56.95 23.23
N GLU A 514 -45.89 -58.23 22.90
CA GLU A 514 -47.19 -58.88 23.05
C GLU A 514 -47.59 -58.66 24.51
N TYR A 515 -48.50 -57.72 24.73
CA TYR A 515 -49.14 -57.56 26.02
C TYR A 515 -49.86 -58.88 26.29
N ASP A 516 -49.30 -59.69 27.18
CA ASP A 516 -49.93 -60.93 27.60
C ASP A 516 -51.20 -60.57 28.37
N LEU A 517 -52.33 -60.60 27.66
CA LEU A 517 -53.66 -60.31 28.20
C LEU A 517 -54.09 -61.34 29.27
N SER A 518 -53.29 -62.38 29.55
CA SER A 518 -53.56 -63.31 30.65
C SER A 518 -53.22 -62.74 32.04
N ASP A 519 -52.47 -61.64 32.12
CA ASP A 519 -52.18 -60.92 33.38
C ASP A 519 -53.24 -59.85 33.74
N VAL A 520 -54.27 -59.67 32.92
CA VAL A 520 -55.43 -58.81 33.24
C VAL A 520 -56.46 -59.65 33.99
N GLU A 521 -56.31 -59.76 35.31
CA GLU A 521 -57.37 -60.26 36.20
C GLU A 521 -58.58 -59.31 36.11
N LEU A 522 -59.65 -59.77 35.44
CA LEU A 522 -61.00 -59.17 35.46
C LEU A 522 -61.72 -59.53 36.78
N ASP A 523 -61.05 -59.34 37.90
CA ASP A 523 -61.65 -59.48 39.23
C ASP A 523 -62.11 -58.08 39.66
N ASP A 524 -63.34 -57.71 39.27
CA ASP A 524 -64.21 -56.71 39.93
C ASP A 524 -65.48 -56.38 39.10
N LEU A 525 -65.97 -57.29 38.25
CA LEU A 525 -67.38 -57.29 37.88
C LEU A 525 -68.17 -58.09 38.90
N ASP A 526 -68.24 -57.53 40.11
CA ASP A 526 -69.23 -57.95 41.08
C ASP A 526 -70.61 -57.77 40.46
N LYS A 527 -71.25 -58.91 40.31
CA LYS A 527 -72.68 -59.07 40.16
C LYS A 527 -73.34 -58.40 41.35
N ASP A 528 -73.72 -57.15 41.24
CA ASP A 528 -74.81 -56.55 42.01
C ASP A 528 -75.22 -55.24 41.34
N GLU A 529 -76.14 -55.32 40.37
CA GLU A 529 -77.42 -54.60 40.40
C GLU A 529 -78.18 -54.88 39.10
N LEU A 530 -79.18 -55.75 39.28
CA LEU A 530 -80.30 -56.04 38.39
C LEU A 530 -81.41 -55.04 38.66
#